data_AF-A0A660T128-F1
#
_entry.id   AF-A0A660T128-F1
#
_cell.length_a   1.000
_cell.length_b   1.000
_cell.length_c   1.000
_cell.angle_alpha   90.00
_cell.angle_beta   90.00
_cell.angle_gamma   90.00
#
_symmetry.space_group_name_H-M   'P 1'
#
loop_
_entity.id
_entity.type
_entity.pdbx_description
1 polymer ?
#
loop_
_entity_poly.entity_id
_entity_poly.type
_entity_poly.pdbx_seq_one_letter_code
_entity_poly.pdbx_strand_id
1 'polypeptide(L)'
;MLFIYHTTRDGIAAFNIPPEGWIQTRMVEMAGGNPVWTNGHPGGGWSKVNMEQIASWNPDQIYLVAYKENVDKVLSTMYNSTKWKELKAVKNKKLKAFPVDYYSWDQPDSRWILGLNWLAQQIHPELFRDLDIKEKAKSFFKDLYYLSDKQYKEEILSRLGW
;
A
#
# COMPACT_ATOMS: atom_id res chain seq x y z
N MET A 1 -2.54 -6.82 10.17
CA MET A 1 -2.03 -6.18 8.93
C MET A 1 -1.47 -4.80 9.25
N LEU A 2 -0.48 -4.31 8.50
CA LEU A 2 0.14 -3.00 8.70
C LEU A 2 0.16 -2.19 7.39
N PHE A 3 -0.32 -0.96 7.41
CA PHE A 3 -0.18 0.01 6.32
C PHE A 3 0.79 1.10 6.78
N ILE A 4 1.84 1.35 6.03
CA ILE A 4 2.91 2.29 6.41
C ILE A 4 3.31 3.23 5.28
N TYR A 5 3.57 4.47 5.66
CA TYR A 5 4.21 5.47 4.82
C TYR A 5 5.68 5.62 5.20
N HIS A 6 6.56 5.34 4.23
CA HIS A 6 7.99 5.63 4.35
C HIS A 6 8.31 7.06 3.94
N THR A 7 9.12 7.71 4.78
CA THR A 7 9.75 8.99 4.46
C THR A 7 11.23 8.96 4.79
N THR A 8 12.03 9.65 3.98
CA THR A 8 13.41 9.99 4.33
C THR A 8 13.50 11.47 4.74
N ARG A 9 14.12 11.75 5.90
CA ARG A 9 14.50 13.09 6.32
C ARG A 9 15.95 13.10 6.78
N ASP A 10 16.78 13.95 6.19
CA ASP A 10 18.22 14.06 6.51
C ASP A 10 18.97 12.72 6.41
N GLY A 11 18.60 11.90 5.43
CA GLY A 11 19.16 10.55 5.22
C GLY A 11 18.64 9.48 6.18
N ILE A 12 17.75 9.86 7.12
CA ILE A 12 17.17 8.94 8.10
C ILE A 12 15.77 8.54 7.65
N ALA A 13 15.57 7.23 7.49
CA ALA A 13 14.26 6.65 7.19
C ALA A 13 13.34 6.73 8.42
N ALA A 14 12.07 7.05 8.16
CA ALA A 14 10.99 7.04 9.13
C ALA A 14 9.79 6.27 8.56
N PHE A 15 9.11 5.54 9.43
CA PHE A 15 7.89 4.81 9.09
C PHE A 15 6.72 5.44 9.84
N ASN A 16 5.60 5.58 9.15
CA ASN A 16 4.46 6.29 9.69
C ASN A 16 3.18 5.49 9.45
N ILE A 17 2.25 5.52 10.39
CA ILE A 17 0.92 4.88 10.30
C ILE A 17 -0.16 5.95 10.09
N PRO A 18 -1.23 5.64 9.35
CA PRO A 18 -2.32 6.58 9.13
C PRO A 18 -3.23 6.66 10.37
N PRO A 19 -3.92 7.78 10.59
CA PRO A 19 -5.03 7.88 11.54
C PRO A 19 -6.14 6.86 11.32
N GLU A 20 -6.87 6.56 12.39
CA GLU A 20 -8.04 5.66 12.35
C GLU A 20 -9.12 6.13 11.37
N GLY A 21 -9.35 7.45 11.30
CA GLY A 21 -10.37 8.04 10.42
C GLY A 21 -9.96 8.20 8.95
N TRP A 22 -8.70 7.91 8.59
CA TRP A 22 -8.20 8.16 7.24
C TRP A 22 -8.50 7.02 6.27
N ILE A 23 -8.55 7.36 4.98
CA ILE A 23 -8.93 6.43 3.91
C ILE A 23 -8.05 5.17 3.88
N GLN A 24 -6.76 5.27 4.21
CA GLN A 24 -5.86 4.12 4.29
C GLN A 24 -6.34 3.10 5.31
N THR A 25 -6.73 3.55 6.52
CA THR A 25 -7.29 2.69 7.56
C THR A 25 -8.66 2.16 7.14
N ARG A 26 -9.51 3.01 6.56
CA ARG A 26 -10.83 2.57 6.07
C ARG A 26 -10.72 1.51 4.97
N MET A 27 -9.81 1.64 4.03
CA MET A 27 -9.59 0.65 2.98
C MET A 27 -9.15 -0.69 3.55
N VAL A 28 -8.27 -0.66 4.57
CA VAL A 28 -7.84 -1.86 5.30
C VAL A 28 -9.02 -2.57 5.94
N GLU A 29 -9.89 -1.84 6.66
CA GLU A 29 -11.09 -2.38 7.30
C GLU A 29 -12.10 -2.91 6.27
N MET A 30 -12.39 -2.12 5.22
CA MET A 30 -13.33 -2.47 4.14
C MET A 30 -12.87 -3.69 3.34
N ALA A 31 -11.56 -3.86 3.17
CA ALA A 31 -10.97 -5.02 2.53
C ALA A 31 -10.99 -6.28 3.43
N GLY A 32 -11.56 -6.19 4.65
CA GLY A 32 -11.64 -7.28 5.61
C GLY A 32 -10.31 -7.58 6.30
N GLY A 33 -9.40 -6.60 6.38
CA GLY A 33 -8.17 -6.71 7.13
C GLY A 33 -8.31 -6.11 8.53
N ASN A 34 -7.48 -6.60 9.46
CA ASN A 34 -7.39 -6.09 10.82
C ASN A 34 -6.14 -5.21 10.97
N PRO A 35 -6.27 -3.88 11.00
CA PRO A 35 -5.14 -2.97 11.19
C PRO A 35 -4.56 -3.09 12.60
N VAL A 36 -3.24 -3.20 12.73
CA VAL A 36 -2.57 -3.35 14.04
C VAL A 36 -2.44 -2.05 14.84
N TRP A 37 -2.82 -0.91 14.24
CA TRP A 37 -2.56 0.42 14.79
C TRP A 37 -3.81 1.16 15.31
N THR A 38 -5.00 0.56 15.23
CA THR A 38 -6.30 1.22 15.51
C THR A 38 -6.71 1.26 16.99
N ASN A 39 -5.76 1.11 17.91
CA ASN A 39 -6.00 1.18 19.36
C ASN A 39 -5.20 2.33 20.01
N GLY A 40 -4.94 3.42 19.31
CA GLY A 40 -4.10 4.48 19.89
C GLY A 40 -3.73 5.66 18.99
N HIS A 41 -4.35 5.83 17.82
CA HIS A 41 -4.02 6.97 16.94
C HIS A 41 -5.24 7.67 16.34
N PRO A 42 -6.03 8.39 17.17
CA PRO A 42 -7.18 9.18 16.71
C PRO A 42 -6.80 10.50 16.02
N GLY A 43 -5.49 10.81 15.89
CA GLY A 43 -5.00 12.14 15.49
C GLY A 43 -5.26 12.53 14.03
N GLY A 44 -4.98 13.78 13.68
CA GLY A 44 -5.26 14.35 12.34
C GLY A 44 -4.16 14.16 11.28
N GLY A 45 -3.16 13.30 11.49
CA GLY A 45 -2.03 13.13 10.57
C GLY A 45 -1.25 11.84 10.77
N TRP A 46 -0.34 11.55 9.84
CA TRP A 46 0.60 10.42 9.92
C TRP A 46 1.37 10.42 11.24
N SER A 47 1.41 9.28 11.93
CA SER A 47 2.17 9.10 13.17
C SER A 47 3.39 8.25 12.97
N LYS A 48 4.54 8.70 13.47
CA LYS A 48 5.78 7.95 13.39
C LYS A 48 5.75 6.73 14.31
N VAL A 49 6.23 5.59 13.81
CA VAL A 49 6.44 4.35 14.57
C VAL A 49 7.91 3.92 14.43
N ASN A 50 8.44 3.27 15.47
CA ASN A 50 9.79 2.71 15.44
C ASN A 50 9.77 1.22 15.09
N MET A 51 10.95 0.64 14.89
CA MET A 51 11.07 -0.78 14.56
C MET A 51 10.68 -1.69 15.73
N GLU A 52 10.88 -1.28 16.99
CA GLU A 52 10.42 -2.09 18.14
C GLU A 52 8.89 -2.26 18.13
N GLN A 53 8.14 -1.19 17.85
CA GLN A 53 6.68 -1.21 17.74
C GLN A 53 6.20 -2.05 16.56
N ILE A 54 6.85 -1.93 15.40
CA ILE A 54 6.51 -2.76 14.23
C ILE A 54 6.79 -4.24 14.53
N ALA A 55 7.90 -4.54 15.21
CA ALA A 55 8.25 -5.90 15.62
C ALA A 55 7.29 -6.47 16.67
N SER A 56 6.78 -5.66 17.61
CA SER A 56 5.81 -6.11 18.60
C SER A 56 4.44 -6.44 17.97
N TRP A 57 4.02 -5.68 16.96
CA TRP A 57 2.82 -6.00 16.17
C TRP A 57 2.98 -7.23 15.29
N ASN A 58 4.19 -7.48 14.80
CA ASN A 58 4.57 -8.62 13.94
C ASN A 58 3.50 -9.00 12.88
N PRO A 59 3.11 -8.06 12.00
CA PRO A 59 1.98 -8.24 11.10
C PRO A 59 2.24 -9.34 10.06
N ASP A 60 1.18 -10.06 9.66
CA ASP A 60 1.25 -11.07 8.60
C ASP A 60 1.40 -10.46 7.19
N GLN A 61 0.92 -9.22 7.00
CA GLN A 61 0.98 -8.49 5.74
C GLN A 61 1.30 -7.01 5.99
N ILE A 62 2.18 -6.44 5.14
CA ILE A 62 2.61 -5.04 5.21
C ILE A 62 2.44 -4.39 3.83
N TYR A 63 1.77 -3.25 3.79
CA TYR A 63 1.61 -2.44 2.59
C TYR A 63 2.31 -1.10 2.75
N LEU A 64 3.17 -0.80 1.79
CA LEU A 64 4.09 0.32 1.84
C LEU A 64 3.70 1.40 0.81
N VAL A 65 3.56 2.63 1.27
CA VAL A 65 3.55 3.82 0.40
C VAL A 65 4.82 4.63 0.60
N ALA A 66 5.26 5.30 -0.46
CA ALA A 66 6.40 6.21 -0.45
C ALA A 66 6.14 7.37 -1.42
N TYR A 67 5.32 8.35 -1.03
CA TYR A 67 4.78 9.37 -1.95
C TYR A 67 5.80 10.29 -2.64
N LYS A 68 7.03 10.38 -2.11
CA LYS A 68 8.07 11.29 -2.62
C LYS A 68 9.33 10.55 -3.06
N GLU A 69 9.28 9.22 -3.09
CA GLU A 69 10.44 8.37 -3.32
C GLU A 69 10.06 7.24 -4.28
N ASN A 70 11.05 6.59 -4.88
CA ASN A 70 10.80 5.38 -5.65
C ASN A 70 10.49 4.23 -4.68
N VAL A 71 9.23 3.79 -4.65
CA VAL A 71 8.75 2.77 -3.70
C VAL A 71 9.47 1.42 -3.87
N ASP A 72 9.87 1.03 -5.09
CA ASP A 72 10.60 -0.22 -5.34
C ASP A 72 12.00 -0.20 -4.72
N LYS A 73 12.69 0.95 -4.78
CA LYS A 73 13.98 1.14 -4.10
C LYS A 73 13.83 1.04 -2.59
N VAL A 74 12.80 1.66 -2.02
CA VAL A 74 12.51 1.58 -0.58
C VAL A 74 12.21 0.13 -0.20
N LEU A 75 11.35 -0.54 -0.96
CA LEU A 75 10.97 -1.94 -0.75
C LEU A 75 12.20 -2.85 -0.79
N SER A 76 13.09 -2.68 -1.78
CA SER A 76 14.36 -3.41 -1.88
C SER A 76 15.26 -3.19 -0.66
N THR A 77 15.42 -1.95 -0.20
CA THR A 77 16.17 -1.64 1.03
C THR A 77 15.56 -2.35 2.25
N MET A 78 14.24 -2.36 2.39
CA MET A 78 13.55 -3.05 3.48
C MET A 78 13.75 -4.56 3.41
N TYR A 79 13.63 -5.18 2.24
CA TYR A 79 13.90 -6.61 2.06
C TYR A 79 15.35 -6.99 2.38
N ASN A 80 16.31 -6.06 2.21
CA ASN A 80 17.71 -6.29 2.52
C ASN A 80 18.09 -5.99 3.99
N SER A 81 17.25 -5.30 4.74
CA SER A 81 17.49 -4.93 6.13
C SER A 81 17.43 -6.13 7.08
N THR A 82 18.41 -6.24 7.99
CA THR A 82 18.43 -7.25 9.05
C THR A 82 17.24 -7.14 10.01
N LYS A 83 16.75 -5.92 10.26
CA LYS A 83 15.60 -5.70 11.15
C LYS A 83 14.28 -6.16 10.52
N TRP A 84 14.07 -5.86 9.25
CA TRP A 84 12.83 -6.18 8.54
C TRP A 84 12.72 -7.66 8.19
N LYS A 85 13.85 -8.31 7.86
CA LYS A 85 13.91 -9.75 7.53
C LYS A 85 13.33 -10.66 8.62
N GLU A 86 13.27 -10.20 9.87
CA GLU A 86 12.71 -10.99 10.97
C GLU A 86 11.18 -11.01 11.02
N LEU A 87 10.51 -10.05 10.39
CA LEU A 87 9.05 -9.92 10.42
C LEU A 87 8.39 -11.04 9.59
N LYS A 88 7.25 -11.56 10.09
CA LYS A 88 6.45 -12.58 9.41
C LYS A 88 6.11 -12.19 7.96
N ALA A 89 5.62 -10.96 7.76
CA ALA A 89 5.29 -10.47 6.43
C ALA A 89 6.47 -10.52 5.45
N VAL A 90 7.69 -10.21 5.90
CA VAL A 90 8.87 -10.20 5.03
C VAL A 90 9.31 -11.62 4.69
N LYS A 91 9.36 -12.51 5.70
CA LYS A 91 9.65 -13.95 5.52
C LYS A 91 8.68 -14.60 4.53
N ASN A 92 7.41 -14.21 4.57
CA ASN A 92 6.34 -14.74 3.73
C ASN A 92 6.14 -13.97 2.41
N LYS A 93 7.01 -13.01 2.06
CA LYS A 93 6.90 -12.16 0.85
C LYS A 93 5.56 -11.41 0.75
N LYS A 94 5.04 -10.99 1.90
CA LYS A 94 3.81 -10.19 2.10
C LYS A 94 4.12 -8.75 2.53
N LEU A 95 5.35 -8.27 2.33
CA LEU A 95 5.68 -6.85 2.30
C LEU A 95 5.60 -6.37 0.84
N LYS A 96 4.62 -5.53 0.51
CA LYS A 96 4.37 -5.09 -0.87
C LYS A 96 4.20 -3.58 -0.96
N ALA A 97 4.65 -2.99 -2.06
CA ALA A 97 4.32 -1.62 -2.40
C ALA A 97 2.82 -1.50 -2.70
N PHE A 98 2.19 -0.45 -2.19
CA PHE A 98 0.84 -0.10 -2.58
C PHE A 98 0.85 0.47 -4.00
N PRO A 99 -0.18 0.20 -4.83
CA PRO A 99 -0.28 0.73 -6.18
C PRO A 99 -0.07 2.25 -6.28
N VAL A 100 0.71 2.65 -7.27
CA VAL A 100 0.97 4.05 -7.60
C VAL A 100 1.11 4.23 -9.10
N ASP A 101 0.39 5.19 -9.65
CA ASP A 101 0.58 5.68 -11.02
C ASP A 101 1.23 7.07 -10.99
N TYR A 102 0.47 8.12 -11.26
CA TYR A 102 0.78 9.52 -10.95
C TYR A 102 0.58 9.82 -9.46
N TYR A 103 -0.42 9.19 -8.85
CA TYR A 103 -0.66 9.25 -7.41
C TYR A 103 -0.88 7.83 -6.88
N SER A 104 -0.63 7.64 -5.59
CA SER A 104 -0.93 6.36 -4.96
C SER A 104 -2.44 6.17 -4.90
N TRP A 105 -2.89 4.93 -5.11
CA TRP A 105 -4.33 4.59 -5.08
C TRP A 105 -4.92 4.57 -3.67
N ASP A 106 -4.18 5.06 -2.67
CA ASP A 106 -4.62 5.21 -1.30
C ASP A 106 -5.06 6.66 -0.98
N GLN A 107 -5.12 7.53 -2.00
CA GLN A 107 -5.58 8.90 -1.88
C GLN A 107 -7.11 8.98 -2.04
N PRO A 108 -7.78 9.98 -1.44
CA PRO A 108 -9.22 10.17 -1.55
C PRO A 108 -9.64 10.79 -2.90
N ASP A 109 -9.20 10.17 -4.00
CA ASP A 109 -9.64 10.45 -5.36
C ASP A 109 -10.25 9.21 -6.00
N SER A 110 -10.86 9.33 -7.19
CA SER A 110 -11.60 8.23 -7.84
C SER A 110 -10.85 6.88 -7.94
N ARG A 111 -9.51 6.86 -7.94
CA ARG A 111 -8.70 5.63 -8.01
C ARG A 111 -8.68 4.85 -6.69
N TRP A 112 -9.16 5.42 -5.59
CA TRP A 112 -9.24 4.75 -4.29
C TRP A 112 -9.92 3.38 -4.37
N ILE A 113 -10.93 3.24 -5.25
CA ILE A 113 -11.65 1.99 -5.47
C ILE A 113 -10.76 0.91 -6.10
N LEU A 114 -9.80 1.29 -6.96
CA LEU A 114 -8.81 0.35 -7.50
C LEU A 114 -7.87 -0.12 -6.39
N GLY A 115 -7.42 0.80 -5.55
CA GLY A 115 -6.62 0.48 -4.37
C GLY A 115 -7.34 -0.49 -3.42
N LEU A 116 -8.65 -0.30 -3.22
CA LEU A 116 -9.46 -1.17 -2.36
C LEU A 116 -9.58 -2.58 -2.95
N ASN A 117 -9.89 -2.69 -4.25
CA ASN A 117 -9.97 -3.98 -4.95
C ASN A 117 -8.63 -4.72 -4.92
N TRP A 118 -7.53 -4.00 -5.19
CA TRP A 118 -6.18 -4.56 -5.11
C TRP A 118 -5.89 -5.07 -3.69
N LEU A 119 -6.18 -4.25 -2.67
CA LEU A 119 -5.91 -4.60 -1.28
C LEU A 119 -6.74 -5.82 -0.84
N ALA A 120 -8.03 -5.87 -1.17
CA ALA A 120 -8.89 -7.00 -0.87
C ALA A 120 -8.36 -8.30 -1.50
N GLN A 121 -7.89 -8.25 -2.74
CA GLN A 121 -7.24 -9.40 -3.38
C GLN A 121 -5.94 -9.80 -2.69
N GLN A 122 -5.12 -8.85 -2.26
CA GLN A 122 -3.88 -9.19 -1.55
C GLN A 122 -4.16 -9.85 -0.20
N ILE A 123 -5.18 -9.38 0.52
CA ILE A 123 -5.56 -9.91 1.83
C ILE A 123 -6.21 -11.29 1.69
N HIS A 124 -7.11 -11.45 0.73
CA HIS A 124 -7.95 -12.64 0.55
C HIS A 124 -7.83 -13.23 -0.87
N PRO A 125 -6.65 -13.73 -1.29
CA PRO A 125 -6.42 -14.15 -2.67
C PRO A 125 -7.38 -15.27 -3.13
N GLU A 126 -7.80 -16.15 -2.22
CA GLU A 126 -8.74 -17.24 -2.52
C GLU A 126 -10.17 -16.73 -2.82
N LEU A 127 -10.61 -15.69 -2.11
CA LEU A 127 -11.94 -15.09 -2.32
C LEU A 127 -11.99 -14.20 -3.57
N PHE A 128 -10.84 -13.66 -3.98
CA PHE A 128 -10.70 -12.76 -5.13
C PHE A 128 -9.86 -13.39 -6.26
N ARG A 129 -9.91 -14.71 -6.40
CA ARG A 129 -9.17 -15.46 -7.43
C ARG A 129 -9.58 -15.08 -8.86
N ASP A 130 -10.84 -14.67 -9.03
CA ASP A 130 -11.41 -14.30 -10.33
C ASP A 130 -11.25 -12.80 -10.64
N LEU A 131 -10.69 -12.02 -9.72
CA LEU A 131 -10.42 -10.59 -9.94
C LEU A 131 -9.12 -10.42 -10.72
N ASP A 132 -9.19 -9.91 -11.95
CA ASP A 132 -8.02 -9.37 -12.63
C ASP A 132 -7.93 -7.86 -12.34
N ILE A 133 -7.03 -7.48 -11.44
CA ILE A 133 -6.84 -6.08 -11.09
C ILE A 133 -6.26 -5.24 -12.24
N LYS A 134 -5.50 -5.86 -13.16
CA LYS A 134 -4.90 -5.17 -14.30
C LYS A 134 -5.98 -4.82 -15.33
N GLU A 135 -6.87 -5.76 -15.63
CA GLU A 135 -8.02 -5.51 -16.50
C GLU A 135 -9.02 -4.54 -15.85
N LYS A 136 -9.26 -4.68 -14.54
CA LYS A 136 -10.12 -3.72 -13.79
C LYS A 136 -9.59 -2.30 -13.89
N ALA A 137 -8.27 -2.10 -13.73
CA ALA A 137 -7.64 -0.79 -13.86
C ALA A 137 -7.77 -0.26 -15.30
N LYS A 138 -7.51 -1.10 -16.31
CA LYS A 138 -7.68 -0.72 -17.72
C LYS A 138 -9.11 -0.25 -18.02
N SER A 139 -10.12 -1.02 -17.62
CA SER A 139 -11.53 -0.63 -17.78
C SER A 139 -11.85 0.67 -17.05
N PHE A 140 -11.38 0.84 -15.82
CA PHE A 140 -11.60 2.06 -15.06
C PHE A 140 -11.05 3.32 -15.76
N PHE A 141 -9.81 3.26 -16.25
CA PHE A 141 -9.21 4.40 -16.97
C PHE A 141 -9.85 4.65 -18.34
N LYS A 142 -10.29 3.59 -19.01
CA LYS A 142 -11.05 3.73 -20.25
C LYS A 142 -12.41 4.40 -20.01
N ASP A 143 -13.16 3.94 -19.03
CA ASP A 143 -14.55 4.36 -18.83
C ASP A 143 -14.65 5.73 -18.15
N LEU A 144 -13.78 6.01 -17.18
CA LEU A 144 -13.83 7.26 -16.40
C LEU A 144 -12.98 8.38 -17.01
N TYR A 145 -11.84 8.04 -17.63
CA TYR A 145 -10.89 9.01 -18.18
C TYR A 145 -10.80 8.99 -19.70
N TYR A 146 -11.58 8.14 -20.38
CA TYR A 146 -11.62 8.04 -21.84
C TYR A 146 -10.26 7.74 -22.49
N LEU A 147 -9.37 7.07 -21.76
CA LEU A 147 -8.07 6.69 -22.30
C LEU A 147 -8.21 5.57 -23.32
N SER A 148 -7.52 5.72 -24.45
CA SER A 148 -7.30 4.60 -25.37
C SER A 148 -6.37 3.55 -24.74
N ASP A 149 -6.42 2.32 -25.26
CA ASP A 149 -5.51 1.24 -24.84
C ASP A 149 -4.03 1.65 -24.93
N LYS A 150 -3.67 2.45 -25.94
CA LYS A 150 -2.31 2.98 -26.12
C LYS A 150 -1.95 3.95 -24.99
N GLN A 151 -2.80 4.94 -24.72
CA GLN A 151 -2.57 5.92 -23.65
C GLN A 151 -2.51 5.23 -22.29
N TYR A 152 -3.42 4.30 -21.98
CA TYR A 152 -3.37 3.53 -20.75
C TYR A 152 -2.02 2.82 -20.59
N LYS A 153 -1.54 2.15 -21.66
CA LYS A 153 -0.27 1.44 -21.63
C LYS A 153 0.92 2.37 -21.39
N GLU A 154 0.97 3.50 -22.09
CA GLU A 154 2.10 4.42 -22.08
C GLU A 154 2.13 5.30 -20.82
N GLU A 155 0.96 5.73 -20.33
CA GLU A 155 0.85 6.76 -19.29
C GLU A 155 0.53 6.19 -17.89
N ILE A 156 -0.21 5.09 -17.82
CA ILE A 156 -0.68 4.49 -16.56
C ILE A 156 0.05 3.19 -16.26
N LEU A 157 -0.11 2.17 -17.10
CA LEU A 157 0.44 0.83 -16.86
C LEU A 157 1.96 0.84 -16.73
N SER A 158 2.65 1.69 -17.47
CA SER A 158 4.11 1.88 -17.41
C SER A 158 4.61 2.32 -16.02
N ARG A 159 3.72 2.85 -15.17
CA ARG A 159 4.02 3.33 -13.82
C ARG A 159 3.61 2.33 -12.73
N LEU A 160 2.69 1.42 -13.04
CA LEU A 160 2.20 0.42 -12.11
C LEU A 160 3.25 -0.69 -11.95
N GLY A 161 3.67 -0.94 -10.71
CA GLY A 161 4.76 -1.87 -10.39
C GLY A 161 4.41 -3.37 -10.41
N TRP A 162 3.58 -3.83 -11.36
CA TRP A 162 3.19 -5.26 -11.48
C TRP A 162 3.14 -5.84 -12.89
#